data_AF-A0AA52AYM4-F1
#
_entry.id   AF-A0AA52AYM4-F1
#
_cell.length_a   1.000
_cell.length_b   1.000
_cell.length_c   1.000
_cell.angle_alpha   90.00
_cell.angle_beta   90.00
_cell.angle_gamma   90.00
#
_symmetry.space_group_name_H-M   'P 1'
#
loop_
_entity.id
_entity.type
_entity.pdbx_description
1 polymer ?
#
loop_
_entity_poly.entity_id
_entity_poly.type
_entity_poly.pdbx_seq_one_letter_code
_entity_poly.pdbx_strand_id
1 'polypeptide(L)'
;MGADYVALPRRLTAQQVDRLTDGLLPVPLRPFWPGAPTRFYVGPGLVLHVSDEGGDNGFSAWAGATPRNALAPLADAPVEWSHFDG
;
A
#
# COMPACT_ATOMS: atom_id res chain seq x y z
N MET A 1 2.84 -3.19 -14.01
CA MET A 1 1.64 -3.70 -13.32
C MET A 1 0.46 -2.93 -13.86
N GLY A 2 -0.56 -3.62 -14.40
CA GLY A 2 -1.70 -3.00 -15.09
C GLY A 2 -2.85 -2.69 -14.13
N ALA A 3 -2.63 -1.75 -13.22
CA ALA A 3 -3.73 -1.09 -12.51
C ALA A 3 -4.07 0.19 -13.28
N ASP A 4 -5.36 0.43 -13.52
CA ASP A 4 -5.82 1.62 -14.25
C ASP A 4 -5.66 2.90 -13.42
N TYR A 5 -5.62 2.76 -12.08
CA TYR A 5 -5.43 3.86 -11.13
C TYR A 5 -4.42 3.45 -10.05
N VAL A 6 -3.52 4.37 -9.69
CA VAL A 6 -2.49 4.11 -8.67
C VAL A 6 -2.43 5.20 -7.60
N ALA A 7 -2.05 4.78 -6.40
CA ALA A 7 -1.77 5.64 -5.26
C ALA A 7 -0.41 5.28 -4.67
N LEU A 8 0.50 6.25 -4.69
CA LEU A 8 1.88 6.13 -4.26
C LEU A 8 2.10 7.04 -3.05
N PRO A 9 2.05 6.52 -1.81
CA PRO A 9 2.46 7.29 -0.66
C PRO A 9 3.98 7.53 -0.67
N ARG A 10 4.42 8.61 -0.03
CA ARG A 10 5.82 8.78 0.35
C ARG A 10 6.21 7.76 1.42
N ARG A 11 7.46 7.81 1.90
CA ARG A 11 7.91 6.98 3.02
C ARG A 11 6.90 7.02 4.17
N LEU A 12 6.42 5.84 4.55
CA LEU A 12 5.45 5.63 5.61
C LEU A 12 6.15 5.23 6.91
N THR A 13 5.57 5.64 8.02
CA THR A 13 5.87 5.06 9.34
C THR A 13 5.07 3.77 9.54
N ALA A 14 5.49 2.94 10.50
CA ALA A 14 4.74 1.72 10.87
C ALA A 14 3.27 2.04 11.22
N GLN A 15 3.03 3.11 11.96
CA GLN A 15 1.68 3.53 12.35
C GLN A 15 0.81 3.94 11.16
N GLN A 16 1.40 4.57 10.15
CA GLN A 16 0.68 4.93 8.93
C GLN A 16 0.37 3.70 8.08
N VAL A 17 1.29 2.73 8.01
CA VAL A 17 1.02 1.44 7.38
C VAL A 17 -0.16 0.75 8.06
N ASP A 18 -0.15 0.65 9.39
CA ASP A 18 -1.22 -0.01 10.13
C ASP A 18 -2.59 0.61 9.82
N ARG A 19 -2.68 1.95 9.79
CA ARG A 19 -3.91 2.66 9.39
C ARG A 19 -4.28 2.46 7.93
N LEU A 20 -3.31 2.46 7.02
CA LEU A 20 -3.55 2.25 5.59
C LEU A 20 -4.07 0.84 5.31
N THR A 21 -3.63 -0.13 6.12
CA THR A 21 -4.05 -1.53 6.04
C THR A 21 -5.30 -1.82 6.87
N ASP A 22 -5.80 -0.85 7.62
CA ASP A 22 -7.01 -1.01 8.43
C ASP A 22 -8.22 -1.21 7.50
N GLY A 23 -8.90 -2.34 7.65
CA GLY A 23 -9.97 -2.77 6.74
C GLY A 23 -9.51 -3.48 5.46
N LEU A 24 -8.20 -3.66 5.23
CA LEU A 24 -7.69 -4.50 4.15
C LEU A 24 -7.36 -5.91 4.66
N LEU A 25 -7.56 -6.90 3.78
CA LEU A 25 -7.25 -8.30 4.09
C LEU A 25 -5.81 -8.63 3.72
N PRO A 26 -4.98 -9.12 4.66
CA PRO A 26 -3.62 -9.55 4.35
C PRO A 26 -3.65 -10.80 3.46
N VAL A 27 -2.87 -10.79 2.39
CA VAL A 27 -2.69 -11.95 1.53
C VAL A 27 -1.48 -12.74 2.05
N PRO A 28 -1.62 -14.05 2.35
CA PRO A 28 -0.54 -14.89 2.87
C PRO A 28 0.44 -15.29 1.76
N LEU A 29 1.03 -14.30 1.08
CA LEU A 29 2.08 -14.54 0.10
C LEU A 29 3.42 -14.71 0.82
N ARG A 30 4.21 -15.67 0.35
CA ARG A 30 5.57 -15.83 0.84
C ARG A 30 6.40 -14.62 0.37
N PRO A 31 7.22 -14.02 1.26
CA PRO A 31 8.10 -12.94 0.86
C PRO A 31 8.94 -13.38 -0.33
N PHE A 32 8.99 -12.55 -1.37
CA PHE A 32 9.80 -12.85 -2.54
C PHE A 32 11.30 -12.77 -2.23
N TRP A 33 11.70 -11.89 -1.31
CA TRP A 33 13.10 -11.69 -0.92
C TRP A 33 13.27 -11.65 0.61
N PRO A 34 14.23 -12.40 1.20
CA PRO A 34 14.43 -12.41 2.66
C PRO A 34 14.89 -11.06 3.25
N GLY A 35 15.59 -10.24 2.46
CA GLY A 35 16.14 -8.95 2.89
C GLY A 35 15.20 -7.75 2.74
N ALA A 36 14.01 -7.95 2.17
CA ALA A 36 13.00 -6.91 1.99
C ALA A 36 11.61 -7.56 2.07
N PRO A 37 11.06 -7.78 3.28
CA PRO A 37 9.81 -8.48 3.43
C PRO A 37 8.66 -7.63 2.88
N THR A 38 8.14 -8.03 1.71
CA THR A 38 6.94 -7.43 1.12
C THR A 38 5.68 -8.12 1.63
N ARG A 39 4.72 -7.33 2.09
CA ARG A 39 3.38 -7.75 2.49
C ARG A 39 2.38 -7.24 1.46
N PHE A 40 1.37 -8.04 1.17
CA PHE A 40 0.30 -7.68 0.25
C PHE A 40 -1.02 -7.67 1.01
N TYR A 41 -1.86 -6.69 0.71
CA TYR A 41 -3.18 -6.51 1.27
C TYR A 41 -4.17 -6.28 0.13
N VAL A 42 -5.39 -6.76 0.28
CA VAL A 42 -6.43 -6.64 -0.74
C VAL A 42 -7.70 -6.08 -0.13
N GLY A 43 -8.37 -5.23 -0.90
CA GLY A 43 -9.71 -4.73 -0.64
C GLY A 43 -10.58 -4.86 -1.90
N PRO A 44 -11.85 -4.46 -1.84
CA PRO A 44 -12.73 -4.49 -3.00
C PRO A 44 -12.19 -3.62 -4.15
N GLY A 45 -11.66 -4.25 -5.21
CA GLY A 45 -11.10 -3.56 -6.39
C GLY A 45 -9.76 -2.88 -6.16
N LEU A 46 -9.08 -3.17 -5.04
CA LEU A 46 -7.83 -2.55 -4.60
C LEU A 46 -6.81 -3.61 -4.19
N VAL A 47 -5.57 -3.42 -4.59
CA VAL A 47 -4.41 -4.17 -4.09
C VAL A 47 -3.40 -3.18 -3.53
N LEU A 48 -2.94 -3.42 -2.32
CA LEU A 48 -1.88 -2.67 -1.67
C LEU A 48 -0.69 -3.61 -1.46
N HIS A 49 0.52 -3.16 -1.80
CA HIS A 49 1.74 -3.82 -1.34
C HIS A 49 2.52 -2.87 -0.46
N VAL A 50 3.14 -3.42 0.59
CA VAL A 50 3.99 -2.70 1.54
C VAL A 50 5.32 -3.43 1.63
N SER A 51 6.41 -2.72 1.40
CA SER A 51 7.77 -3.24 1.49
C SER A 51 8.50 -2.54 2.64
N ASP A 52 9.17 -3.34 3.46
CA ASP A 52 10.12 -2.85 4.45
C ASP A 52 11.52 -2.85 3.81
N GLU A 53 12.08 -1.67 3.59
CA GLU A 53 13.40 -1.51 2.96
C GLU A 53 14.56 -1.65 3.96
N GLY A 54 14.28 -1.98 5.24
CA GLY A 54 15.26 -2.48 6.22
C GLY A 54 16.38 -1.53 6.65
N GLY A 55 16.54 -0.37 6.01
CA GLY A 55 17.68 0.53 6.22
C GLY A 55 17.36 1.91 6.79
N ASP A 56 16.13 2.41 6.63
CA ASP A 56 15.80 3.81 6.91
C ASP A 56 14.54 4.00 7.78
N ASN A 57 14.12 2.94 8.47
CA ASN A 57 12.97 2.93 9.39
C ASN A 57 11.64 3.38 8.75
N GLY A 58 11.55 3.31 7.42
CA GLY A 58 10.41 3.73 6.62
C GLY A 58 9.94 2.61 5.70
N PHE A 59 8.63 2.51 5.55
CA PHE A 59 7.98 1.56 4.66
C PHE A 59 7.69 2.24 3.34
N SER A 60 7.92 1.55 2.23
CA SER A 60 7.39 1.92 0.92
C SER A 60 6.10 1.17 0.69
N ALA A 61 5.10 1.85 0.13
CA ALA A 61 3.85 1.20 -0.22
C ALA A 61 3.39 1.63 -1.61
N TRP A 62 2.54 0.80 -2.21
CA TRP A 62 1.96 1.03 -3.52
C TRP A 62 0.56 0.47 -3.52
N ALA A 63 -0.43 1.29 -3.86
CA ALA A 63 -1.79 0.87 -4.05
C ALA A 63 -2.16 0.95 -5.52
N GLY A 64 -2.76 -0.12 -6.04
CA GLY A 64 -3.29 -0.19 -7.40
C GLY A 64 -4.76 -0.59 -7.36
N ALA A 65 -5.58 0.12 -8.11
CA ALA A 65 -7.00 -0.12 -8.21
C ALA A 65 -7.44 -0.31 -9.66
N THR A 66 -8.48 -1.11 -9.86
CA THR A 66 -9.16 -1.24 -11.16
C THR A 66 -10.22 -0.15 -11.32
N PRO A 67 -11.13 0.09 -10.37
CA PRO A 67 -11.98 1.27 -10.42
C PRO A 67 -11.38 2.41 -9.58
N ARG A 68 -11.46 3.65 -10.10
CA ARG A 68 -10.94 4.86 -9.44
C ARG A 68 -11.46 5.01 -8.00
N ASN A 69 -12.74 4.70 -7.78
CA ASN A 69 -13.39 4.83 -6.48
C ASN A 69 -12.88 3.85 -5.41
N ALA A 70 -12.17 2.78 -5.78
CA ALA A 70 -11.57 1.87 -4.80
C ALA A 70 -10.37 2.49 -4.08
N LEU A 71 -9.83 3.61 -4.58
CA LEU A 71 -8.82 4.41 -3.89
C LEU A 71 -9.41 5.39 -2.87
N ALA A 72 -10.72 5.67 -2.91
CA ALA A 72 -11.35 6.63 -2.01
C ALA A 72 -11.10 6.36 -0.51
N PRO A 73 -11.13 5.11 0.00
CA PRO A 73 -10.81 4.83 1.41
C PRO A 73 -9.37 5.22 1.80
N LEU A 74 -8.44 5.24 0.83
CA LEU A 74 -7.06 5.64 1.06
C LEU A 74 -6.91 7.17 1.13
N ALA A 75 -7.82 7.93 0.51
CA ALA A 75 -7.78 9.39 0.53
C ALA A 75 -7.92 9.95 1.96
N ASP A 76 -8.66 9.26 2.83
CA ASP A 76 -8.86 9.65 4.23
C ASP A 76 -7.68 9.24 5.15
N ALA A 77 -6.71 8.47 4.64
CA ALA A 77 -5.55 8.07 5.41
C ALA A 77 -4.60 9.29 5.63
N PRO A 78 -4.10 9.52 6.86
CA PRO A 78 -3.19 10.62 7.17
C PRO A 78 -1.77 10.34 6.65
N VAL A 79 -1.63 10.34 5.33
CA VAL A 79 -0.44 9.95 4.59
C VAL A 79 -0.13 11.00 3.54
N GLU A 80 1.15 11.31 3.37
CA GLU A 80 1.59 12.15 2.26
C GLU A 80 1.66 11.32 0.97
N TRP A 81 0.85 11.69 -0.02
CA TRP A 81 0.87 11.07 -1.33
C TRP A 81 1.91 11.74 -2.23
N SER A 82 2.79 10.93 -2.82
CA SER A 82 3.63 11.37 -3.95
C SER A 82 2.85 11.38 -5.26
N HIS A 83 1.87 10.49 -5.39
CA HIS A 83 0.97 10.40 -6.53
C HIS A 83 -0.35 9.75 -6.09
N PHE A 84 -1.48 10.23 -6.59
CA PHE A 84 -2.80 9.71 -6.22
C PHE A 84 -3.80 9.93 -7.36
N ASP A 85 -4.28 8.84 -7.97
CA ASP A 85 -5.16 8.92 -9.14
C ASP A 85 -6.66 8.92 -8.83
N GLY A 86 -7.10 8.69 -7.58
CA GLY A 86 -8.51 8.36 -7.31
C GLY A 86 -9.11 8.83 -6.01
#